data_AF-A0A6B3G955-F1
#
_entry.id   AF-A0A6B3G955-F1
#
_cell.length_a   1.000
_cell.length_b   1.000
_cell.length_c   1.000
_cell.angle_alpha   90.00
_cell.angle_beta   90.00
_cell.angle_gamma   90.00
#
_symmetry.space_group_name_H-M   'P 1'
#
loop_
_entity.id
_entity.type
_entity.pdbx_description
1 polymer ?
#
loop_
_entity_poly.entity_id
_entity_poly.type
_entity_poly.pdbx_seq_one_letter_code
_entity_poly.pdbx_strand_id
1 'polypeptide(L)'
;LIGVCLGTYGLLADQGGGFGVPVLALGLAAALAGLWLGGRRSVRSRYRPDRWGVRAWVVAGSGVAVAALLVRLGSLAPEQLDPPTVPLAAPELPLWPAAAVLLGLVPAFVAPRPSEGT
;
A
#
# COMPACT_ATOMS: atom_id res chain seq x y z
N LEU A 1 8.66 -9.40 -8.35
CA LEU A 1 9.23 -8.07 -8.04
C LEU A 1 9.36 -7.19 -9.28
N ILE A 2 9.96 -7.65 -10.39
CA ILE A 2 10.07 -6.85 -11.63
C ILE A 2 8.72 -6.28 -12.10
N GLY A 3 7.65 -7.09 -12.10
CA GLY A 3 6.31 -6.60 -12.44
C GLY A 3 5.76 -5.53 -11.48
N VAL A 4 6.11 -5.60 -10.19
CA VAL A 4 5.75 -4.55 -9.23
C VAL A 4 6.53 -3.28 -9.54
N CYS A 5 7.84 -3.38 -9.82
CA CYS A 5 8.67 -2.23 -10.19
C CYS A 5 8.19 -1.57 -11.48
N LEU A 6 7.90 -2.35 -12.52
CA LEU A 6 7.37 -1.85 -13.80
C LEU A 6 5.98 -1.22 -13.62
N GLY A 7 5.13 -1.81 -12.77
CA GLY A 7 3.82 -1.27 -12.44
C GLY A 7 3.89 0.05 -11.68
N THR A 8 4.73 0.15 -10.65
CA THR A 8 4.92 1.39 -9.89
C THR A 8 5.55 2.48 -10.76
N TYR A 9 6.50 2.11 -11.62
CA TYR A 9 7.05 3.04 -12.60
C TYR A 9 5.97 3.54 -13.57
N GLY A 10 5.13 2.65 -14.09
CA GLY A 10 4.03 3.02 -14.98
C GLY A 10 2.97 3.91 -14.31
N LEU A 11 2.73 3.77 -12.99
CA LEU A 11 1.86 4.68 -12.23
C LEU A 11 2.44 6.08 -12.02
N LEU A 12 3.77 6.19 -11.95
CA LEU A 12 4.48 7.45 -11.73
C LEU A 12 4.90 8.14 -13.03
N ALA A 13 4.77 7.47 -14.17
CA ALA A 13 5.16 7.99 -15.47
C ALA A 13 4.09 8.93 -16.04
N ASP A 14 4.52 10.13 -16.43
CA ASP A 14 3.69 11.20 -17.00
C ASP A 14 2.95 10.77 -18.30
N GLN A 15 3.52 9.83 -19.06
CA GLN A 15 2.91 9.25 -20.26
C GLN A 15 2.49 7.77 -20.10
N GLY A 16 2.38 7.27 -18.86
CA GLY A 16 2.07 5.88 -18.52
C GLY A 16 0.60 5.47 -18.69
N GLY A 17 -0.08 6.00 -19.72
CA GLY A 17 -1.52 5.83 -19.99
C GLY A 17 -2.00 4.38 -19.87
N GLY A 18 -2.79 4.09 -18.83
CA GLY A 18 -3.60 2.88 -18.68
C GLY A 18 -2.87 1.58 -18.26
N PHE A 19 -1.57 1.43 -18.53
CA PHE A 19 -0.86 0.16 -18.29
C PHE A 19 -0.24 0.00 -16.90
N GLY A 20 -0.03 1.09 -16.14
CA GLY A 20 0.56 1.02 -14.80
C GLY A 20 -0.23 0.15 -13.82
N VAL A 21 -1.55 0.36 -13.74
CA VAL A 21 -2.47 -0.42 -12.88
C VAL A 21 -2.49 -1.92 -13.22
N PRO A 22 -2.75 -2.34 -14.47
CA PRO A 22 -2.80 -3.77 -14.79
C PRO A 22 -1.44 -4.47 -14.64
N VAL A 23 -0.33 -3.82 -14.99
CA VAL A 23 1.02 -4.38 -14.80
C VAL A 23 1.33 -4.55 -13.32
N LEU A 24 0.96 -3.56 -12.49
CA LEU A 24 1.12 -3.66 -11.04
C LEU A 24 0.26 -4.79 -10.45
N ALA A 25 -0.99 -4.94 -10.89
CA ALA A 25 -1.88 -6.01 -10.44
C ALA A 25 -1.32 -7.40 -10.79
N LEU A 26 -0.81 -7.59 -12.01
CA LEU A 26 -0.15 -8.83 -12.43
C LEU A 26 1.13 -9.09 -11.63
N GLY A 27 1.96 -8.08 -11.43
CA GLY A 27 3.19 -8.17 -10.65
C GLY A 27 2.94 -8.54 -9.19
N LEU A 28 1.89 -7.98 -8.59
CA LEU A 28 1.44 -8.28 -7.23
C LEU A 28 0.88 -9.71 -7.15
N ALA A 29 0.02 -10.11 -8.08
CA ALA A 29 -0.53 -11.47 -8.13
C ALA A 29 0.58 -12.52 -8.25
N ALA A 30 1.57 -12.28 -9.12
CA ALA A 30 2.73 -13.17 -9.25
C ALA A 30 3.56 -13.23 -7.96
N ALA A 31 3.76 -12.11 -7.26
CA ALA A 31 4.48 -12.07 -5.98
C ALA A 31 3.74 -12.85 -4.89
N LEU A 32 2.42 -12.66 -4.76
CA LEU A 32 1.58 -13.38 -3.81
C LEU A 32 1.56 -14.88 -4.10
N ALA A 33 1.43 -15.26 -5.37
CA ALA A 33 1.50 -16.65 -5.79
C ALA A 33 2.85 -17.29 -5.43
N GLY A 34 3.96 -16.57 -5.66
CA GLY A 34 5.30 -17.02 -5.29
C GLY A 34 5.47 -17.22 -3.77
N LEU A 35 4.99 -16.27 -2.96
CA LEU A 35 4.99 -16.37 -1.50
C LEU A 35 4.14 -17.55 -1.01
N TRP A 36 2.96 -17.75 -1.61
CA TRP A 36 2.06 -18.84 -1.25
C TRP A 36 2.64 -20.21 -1.61
N LEU A 37 3.20 -20.37 -2.81
CA LEU A 37 3.88 -21.60 -3.23
C LEU A 37 5.12 -21.88 -2.37
N GLY A 38 5.90 -20.85 -2.06
CA GLY A 38 7.08 -20.93 -1.20
C GLY A 38 6.71 -21.33 0.24
N GLY A 39 5.65 -20.74 0.78
CA GLY A 39 5.12 -21.08 2.11
C GLY A 39 4.66 -22.54 2.22
N ARG A 40 4.04 -23.09 1.16
CA ARG A 40 3.62 -24.50 1.09
C ARG A 40 4.78 -25.49 1.08
N ARG A 41 5.94 -25.10 0.51
CA ARG A 41 7.14 -25.96 0.42
C ARG A 41 8.05 -25.84 1.65
N SER A 42 7.71 -24.97 2.60
CA SER A 42 8.47 -24.82 3.84
C SER A 42 8.19 -26.01 4.77
N VAL A 43 9.14 -26.94 4.84
CA VAL A 43 9.11 -28.09 5.77
C VAL A 43 9.21 -27.55 7.20
N ARG A 44 8.08 -27.36 7.87
CA ARG A 44 8.06 -26.91 9.27
C ARG A 44 8.04 -28.09 10.23
N SER A 45 9.12 -28.21 11.01
CA SER A 45 9.11 -28.89 12.30
C SER A 45 8.09 -28.21 13.21
N ARG A 46 7.20 -29.00 13.84
CA ARG A 46 6.07 -28.63 14.72
C ARG A 46 6.07 -27.16 15.21
N TYR A 47 5.43 -26.27 14.45
CA TYR A 47 5.05 -24.92 14.90
C TYR A 47 3.52 -24.83 14.89
N ARG A 48 2.91 -24.20 15.91
CA ARG A 48 1.47 -23.93 15.96
C ARG A 48 1.17 -22.85 14.91
N PRO A 49 0.48 -23.17 13.79
CA PRO A 49 0.26 -22.17 12.74
C PRO A 49 -0.61 -21.05 13.31
N ASP A 50 -0.04 -19.85 13.38
CA ASP A 50 -0.80 -18.67 13.78
C ASP A 50 -1.78 -18.35 12.66
N ARG A 51 -3.06 -18.28 12.99
CA ARG A 51 -4.13 -18.13 11.99
C ARG A 51 -4.16 -16.68 11.54
N TRP A 52 -4.35 -16.44 10.24
CA TRP A 52 -4.58 -15.09 9.71
C TRP A 52 -5.89 -14.54 10.26
N GLY A 53 -5.79 -13.80 11.36
CA GLY A 53 -6.94 -13.28 12.09
C GLY A 53 -7.50 -11.99 11.51
N VAL A 54 -8.61 -11.53 12.08
CA VAL A 54 -9.26 -10.25 11.73
C VAL A 54 -8.29 -9.08 11.85
N ARG A 55 -7.41 -9.07 12.86
CA ARG A 55 -6.39 -8.02 13.03
C ARG A 55 -5.45 -7.93 11.83
N ALA A 56 -4.99 -9.07 11.30
CA ALA A 56 -4.12 -9.09 10.12
C ALA A 56 -4.84 -8.57 8.87
N TRP A 57 -6.12 -8.89 8.71
CA TRP A 57 -6.96 -8.34 7.65
C TRP A 57 -7.17 -6.83 7.75
N VAL A 58 -7.41 -6.31 8.97
CA VAL A 58 -7.58 -4.87 9.18
C VAL A 58 -6.29 -4.10 8.86
N VAL A 59 -5.14 -4.63 9.27
CA VAL A 59 -3.83 -4.02 9.00
C VAL A 59 -3.50 -4.04 7.51
N ALA A 60 -3.72 -5.17 6.83
CA ALA A 60 -3.53 -5.24 5.38
C ALA A 60 -4.52 -4.31 4.64
N GLY A 61 -5.79 -4.31 5.09
CA GLY A 61 -6.86 -3.51 4.51
C GLY A 61 -6.64 -2.01 4.65
N SER A 62 -6.10 -1.53 5.78
CA SER A 62 -5.82 -0.10 5.96
C SER A 62 -4.78 0.41 4.97
N GLY A 63 -3.71 -0.35 4.71
CA GLY A 63 -2.71 0.01 3.72
C GLY A 63 -3.28 0.03 2.29
N VAL A 64 -4.09 -0.97 1.94
CA VAL A 64 -4.77 -1.04 0.63
C VAL A 64 -5.74 0.12 0.44
N ALA A 65 -6.50 0.49 1.49
CA ALA A 65 -7.43 1.62 1.45
C ALA A 65 -6.70 2.95 1.22
N VAL A 66 -5.61 3.21 1.95
CA VAL A 66 -4.77 4.41 1.77
C VAL A 66 -4.23 4.48 0.34
N ALA A 67 -3.67 3.38 -0.17
CA ALA A 67 -3.12 3.31 -1.52
C ALA A 67 -4.20 3.59 -2.59
N ALA A 68 -5.36 2.96 -2.47
CA ALA A 68 -6.47 3.16 -3.41
C ALA A 68 -7.00 4.60 -3.39
N LEU A 69 -7.13 5.20 -2.21
CA LEU A 69 -7.55 6.60 -2.06
C LEU A 69 -6.54 7.55 -2.69
N LEU A 70 -5.24 7.41 -2.41
CA LEU A 70 -4.22 8.29 -2.97
C LEU A 70 -4.12 8.16 -4.50
N VAL A 71 -4.19 6.95 -5.06
CA VAL A 71 -4.25 6.75 -6.52
C VAL A 71 -5.48 7.43 -7.12
N ARG A 72 -6.63 7.38 -6.44
CA ARG A 72 -7.87 8.02 -6.90
C ARG A 72 -7.83 9.55 -6.74
N LEU A 73 -7.21 10.07 -5.69
CA LEU A 73 -7.03 11.51 -5.53
C LEU A 73 -6.07 12.07 -6.58
N GLY A 74 -4.99 11.35 -6.90
CA GLY A 74 -4.07 11.74 -7.96
C GLY A 74 -4.72 11.82 -9.35
N SER A 75 -5.80 11.07 -9.61
CA SER A 75 -6.54 11.18 -10.88
C SER A 75 -7.67 12.22 -10.87
N LEU A 76 -8.26 12.52 -9.71
CA LEU A 76 -9.39 13.45 -9.60
C LEU A 76 -8.98 14.89 -9.26
N ALA A 77 -7.89 15.07 -8.52
CA ALA A 77 -7.40 16.35 -8.02
C ALA A 77 -5.86 16.34 -7.97
N PRO A 78 -5.18 16.23 -9.13
CA PRO A 78 -3.72 16.19 -9.19
C PRO A 78 -3.07 17.43 -8.58
N GLU A 79 -3.75 18.59 -8.62
CA GLU A 79 -3.27 19.85 -8.02
C GLU A 79 -3.05 19.76 -6.50
N GLN A 80 -3.71 18.83 -5.79
CA GLN A 80 -3.51 18.63 -4.35
C GLN A 80 -2.25 17.80 -4.03
N LEU A 81 -1.70 17.10 -5.02
CA LEU A 81 -0.52 16.23 -4.87
C LEU A 81 0.71 16.74 -5.63
N ASP A 82 0.56 17.75 -6.49
CA ASP A 82 1.64 18.37 -7.27
C ASP A 82 1.72 19.89 -6.98
N PRO A 83 2.38 20.30 -5.88
CA PRO A 83 2.48 21.71 -5.52
C PRO A 83 3.35 22.49 -6.52
N PRO A 84 2.96 23.73 -6.89
CA PRO A 84 3.68 24.51 -7.90
C PRO A 84 5.11 24.84 -7.43
N THR A 85 6.07 24.63 -8.33
CA THR A 85 7.50 24.92 -8.08
C THR A 85 7.89 26.36 -8.43
N VAL A 86 7.03 27.09 -9.18
CA VAL A 86 7.24 28.50 -9.53
C VAL A 86 5.88 29.22 -9.65
N PRO A 87 5.67 30.38 -8.99
CA PRO A 87 6.53 31.00 -7.97
C PRO A 87 6.53 30.21 -6.65
N LEU A 88 7.58 30.36 -5.84
CA LEU A 88 7.71 29.68 -4.55
C LEU A 88 6.61 30.16 -3.59
N ALA A 89 5.60 29.33 -3.37
CA ALA A 89 4.54 29.54 -2.39
C ALA A 89 4.54 28.38 -1.38
N ALA A 90 4.12 28.64 -0.15
CA ALA A 90 3.90 27.57 0.81
C ALA A 90 2.74 26.70 0.32
N PRO A 91 2.93 25.38 0.12
CA PRO A 91 1.85 24.51 -0.28
C PRO A 91 0.82 24.44 0.83
N GLU A 92 -0.45 24.62 0.46
CA GLU A 92 -1.57 24.42 1.37
C GLU A 92 -1.69 22.94 1.73
N LEU A 93 -2.02 22.63 2.99
CA LEU A 93 -2.14 21.24 3.43
C LEU A 93 -3.41 20.64 2.82
N PRO A 94 -3.30 19.66 1.92
CA PRO A 94 -4.47 19.11 1.27
C PRO A 94 -5.19 18.17 2.26
N LEU A 95 -6.37 18.60 2.72
CA LEU A 95 -7.11 17.94 3.80
C LEU A 95 -7.53 16.51 3.42
N TRP A 96 -7.85 16.27 2.15
CA TRP A 96 -8.29 14.97 1.66
C TRP A 96 -7.17 13.92 1.59
N PRO A 97 -6.00 14.19 0.96
CA PRO A 97 -4.84 13.32 1.07
C PRO A 97 -4.41 13.09 2.52
N ALA A 98 -4.41 14.14 3.35
CA ALA A 98 -4.09 14.01 4.77
C ALA A 98 -5.05 13.03 5.47
N ALA A 99 -6.36 13.18 5.27
CA ALA A 99 -7.37 12.26 5.82
C ALA A 99 -7.19 10.83 5.31
N ALA A 100 -6.86 10.64 4.03
CA ALA A 100 -6.59 9.32 3.47
C ALA A 100 -5.39 8.65 4.15
N VAL A 101 -4.30 9.39 4.41
CA VAL A 101 -3.10 8.88 5.09
C VAL A 101 -3.38 8.52 6.55
N LEU A 102 -4.27 9.26 7.24
CA LEU A 102 -4.65 8.97 8.62
C LEU A 102 -5.29 7.58 8.78
N LEU A 103 -5.93 7.03 7.75
CA LEU A 103 -6.42 5.64 7.77
C LEU A 103 -5.28 4.62 7.92
N GLY A 104 -4.06 4.97 7.50
CA GLY A 104 -2.86 4.18 7.71
C GLY A 104 -2.46 4.05 9.18
N LEU A 105 -3.07 4.82 10.09
CA LEU A 105 -2.83 4.74 11.53
C LEU A 105 -3.74 3.71 12.23
N VAL A 106 -4.74 3.16 11.55
CA VAL A 106 -5.61 2.10 12.10
C VAL A 106 -4.83 0.92 12.74
N PRO A 107 -3.73 0.42 12.14
CA PRO A 107 -2.91 -0.64 12.75
C PRO A 107 -2.39 -0.30 14.15
N ALA A 108 -2.10 0.97 14.45
CA ALA A 108 -1.57 1.38 15.75
C ALA A 108 -2.54 1.06 16.91
N PHE A 109 -3.84 1.04 16.62
CA PHE A 109 -4.88 0.72 17.61
C PHE A 109 -5.26 -0.77 17.59
N VAL A 110 -5.17 -1.42 16.42
CA VAL A 110 -5.66 -2.79 16.22
C VAL A 110 -4.58 -3.86 16.49
N ALA A 111 -3.30 -3.50 16.41
CA ALA A 111 -2.16 -4.39 16.68
C ALA A 111 -1.18 -3.75 17.69
N PRO A 112 -1.54 -3.69 18.99
CA PRO A 112 -0.65 -3.14 20.01
C PRO A 112 0.62 -3.98 20.14
N ARG A 113 1.73 -3.32 20.49
CA ARG A 113 3.00 -4.02 20.78
C ARG A 113 2.80 -4.96 21.98
N PRO A 114 3.44 -6.14 21.99
CA PRO A 114 3.46 -6.99 23.18
C PRO A 114 3.98 -6.20 24.37
N SER A 115 3.35 -6.33 25.53
CA SER A 115 3.88 -5.74 26.77
C SER A 115 5.22 -6.38 27.07
N GLU A 116 6.28 -5.58 27.14
CA GLU A 116 7.57 -6.03 27.67
C GLU A 116 7.33 -6.41 29.13
N GLY A 117 7.43 -7.71 29.44
CA GLY A 117 7.25 -8.20 30.80
C GLY A 117 8.42 -7.73 31.65
N THR A 118 8.12 -6.96 32.70
CA THR A 118 9.01 -6.67 33.83
C THR A 118 9.10 -7.87 34.76
#